data_AF-A0A1Y3Q6M8-F1
#
_entry.id   AF-A0A1Y3Q6M8-F1
#
_cell.length_a   1.000
_cell.length_b   1.000
_cell.length_c   1.000
_cell.angle_alpha   90.00
_cell.angle_beta   90.00
_cell.angle_gamma   90.00
#
_symmetry.space_group_name_H-M   'P 1'
#
loop_
_entity.id
_entity.type
_entity.pdbx_description
1 polymer ?
#
loop_
_entity_poly.entity_id
_entity_poly.type
_entity_poly.pdbx_seq_one_letter_code
_entity_poly.pdbx_strand_id
1 'polypeptide(L)'
;MPHTFAHPFFAAPLKRLMPRFLRTSGLALGSMAPDFEYFVAMEPHRTIGHTVAGFFLLHLPLCAAAVLVIERLLLPTLPFLLPSAGGWDRFAAERLRMRPLRTPGDWLKFFISLFIGFLTHLFMDGWTHGHTWFTNRYWWLHKRGFGDFVVYESLQFVFTALGAGAIALYVLIRWRTWRKANGGGDGGPACPPDEKRAFRRIAAGMSLLVLAWKMLIDPPGWLPGAVVVAPFSALAAGWTLAALMRVRRRAAWLAFAALAAVTAGYAGAEAILYERFDGAVHGRLPGVTAWVAAVWGVSLVAAFCAAAARRRPPRETIHHNVRSV
;
A
#
# COMPACT_ATOMS: atom_id res chain seq x y z
N MET A 1 -4.80 -1.45 -16.47
CA MET A 1 -4.24 -1.89 -15.18
C MET A 1 -4.96 -3.16 -14.75
N PRO A 2 -4.28 -4.32 -14.69
CA PRO A 2 -4.71 -5.37 -13.76
C PRO A 2 -4.68 -4.81 -12.34
N HIS A 3 -5.48 -5.35 -11.42
CA HIS A 3 -5.48 -4.84 -10.04
C HIS A 3 -4.13 -5.16 -9.38
N THR A 4 -3.36 -4.13 -9.01
CA THR A 4 -2.10 -4.22 -8.23
C THR A 4 -2.22 -5.20 -7.05
N PHE A 5 -3.37 -5.21 -6.37
CA PHE A 5 -3.65 -6.08 -5.22
C PHE A 5 -3.75 -7.58 -5.54
N ALA A 6 -3.79 -7.99 -6.81
CA ALA A 6 -3.77 -9.39 -7.23
C ALA A 6 -2.34 -9.96 -7.26
N HIS A 7 -1.32 -9.13 -7.49
CA HIS A 7 0.07 -9.58 -7.65
C HIS A 7 0.65 -10.36 -6.46
N PRO A 8 0.32 -10.05 -5.18
CA PRO A 8 0.80 -10.84 -4.05
C PRO A 8 0.49 -12.34 -4.14
N PHE A 9 -0.57 -12.72 -4.87
CA PHE A 9 -0.89 -14.13 -5.11
C PHE A 9 0.24 -14.85 -5.85
N PHE A 10 0.82 -14.23 -6.87
CA PHE A 10 1.87 -14.83 -7.69
C PHE A 10 3.23 -14.94 -6.98
N ALA A 11 3.46 -14.08 -5.98
CA ALA A 11 4.63 -14.17 -5.10
C ALA A 11 4.45 -15.21 -3.97
N ALA A 12 3.22 -15.60 -3.64
CA ALA A 12 2.92 -16.46 -2.49
C ALA A 12 3.58 -17.86 -2.53
N PRO A 13 3.68 -18.56 -3.69
CA PRO A 13 4.36 -19.86 -3.75
C PRO A 13 5.82 -19.79 -3.30
N LEU A 14 6.53 -18.70 -3.59
CA LEU A 14 7.94 -18.53 -3.18
C LEU A 14 8.08 -18.53 -1.66
N LYS A 15 7.12 -17.94 -0.93
CA LYS A 15 7.10 -17.99 0.54
C LYS A 15 6.99 -19.43 1.05
N ARG A 16 6.27 -20.31 0.34
CA ARG A 16 6.13 -21.72 0.71
C ARG A 16 7.41 -22.51 0.44
N LEU A 17 8.13 -22.18 -0.62
CA LEU A 17 9.42 -22.80 -0.95
C LEU A 17 10.54 -22.38 0.00
N MET A 18 10.57 -21.11 0.42
CA MET A 18 11.64 -20.54 1.26
C MET A 18 11.12 -19.86 2.53
N PRO A 19 10.38 -20.57 3.41
CA PRO A 19 9.63 -19.96 4.51
C PRO A 19 10.49 -19.30 5.59
N ARG A 20 11.74 -19.74 5.77
CA ARG A 20 12.67 -19.18 6.77
C ARG A 20 13.39 -17.92 6.28
N PHE A 21 13.53 -17.77 4.96
CA PHE A 21 14.29 -16.70 4.33
C PHE A 21 13.40 -15.53 3.91
N LEU A 22 12.21 -15.81 3.39
CA LEU A 22 11.34 -14.78 2.83
C LEU A 22 10.35 -14.21 3.86
N ARG A 23 10.11 -12.90 3.80
CA ARG A 23 9.09 -12.19 4.58
C ARG A 23 7.87 -11.98 3.71
N THR A 24 6.70 -12.41 4.19
CA THR A 24 5.43 -12.25 3.46
C THR A 24 5.13 -10.77 3.17
N SER A 25 5.41 -9.87 4.10
CA SER A 25 5.24 -8.43 3.90
C SER A 25 6.15 -7.89 2.79
N GLY A 26 7.38 -8.37 2.70
CA GLY A 26 8.31 -8.00 1.63
C GLY A 26 7.84 -8.51 0.27
N LEU A 27 7.47 -9.79 0.17
CA LEU A 27 6.95 -10.36 -1.09
C LEU A 27 5.69 -9.62 -1.57
N ALA A 28 4.74 -9.38 -0.67
CA ALA A 28 3.50 -8.69 -1.01
C ALA A 28 3.75 -7.25 -1.47
N LEU A 29 4.46 -6.44 -0.66
CA LEU A 29 4.76 -5.06 -1.04
C LEU A 29 5.61 -4.99 -2.32
N GLY A 30 6.59 -5.86 -2.47
CA GLY A 30 7.45 -5.92 -3.64
C GLY A 30 6.66 -6.22 -4.90
N SER A 31 5.74 -7.20 -4.83
CA SER A 31 4.87 -7.56 -5.95
C SER A 31 3.86 -6.47 -6.34
N MET A 32 3.65 -5.47 -5.48
CA MET A 32 2.76 -4.34 -5.73
C MET A 32 3.54 -3.07 -6.07
N ALA A 33 4.85 -3.04 -5.78
CA ALA A 33 5.64 -1.83 -5.77
C ALA A 33 5.72 -1.10 -7.11
N PRO A 34 5.90 -1.77 -8.27
CA PRO A 34 5.96 -1.06 -9.56
C PRO A 34 4.77 -0.14 -9.83
N ASP A 35 3.59 -0.52 -9.35
CA ASP A 35 2.36 0.27 -9.49
C ASP A 35 2.18 1.34 -8.40
N PHE A 36 3.04 1.40 -7.38
CA PHE A 36 2.93 2.40 -6.31
C PHE A 36 3.07 3.83 -6.81
N GLU A 37 3.70 4.05 -7.97
CA GLU A 37 3.70 5.35 -8.63
C GLU A 37 2.27 5.86 -8.85
N TYR A 38 1.36 4.99 -9.29
CA TYR A 38 -0.04 5.35 -9.49
C TYR A 38 -0.69 5.82 -8.20
N PHE A 39 -0.40 5.12 -7.10
CA PHE A 39 -1.01 5.44 -5.82
C PHE A 39 -0.45 6.72 -5.20
N VAL A 40 0.84 6.98 -5.39
CA VAL A 40 1.47 8.23 -4.92
C VAL A 40 1.00 9.43 -5.76
N ALA A 41 0.91 9.28 -7.09
CA ALA A 41 0.43 10.33 -7.99
C ALA A 41 -1.08 10.54 -7.89
N MET A 42 -1.80 9.54 -7.38
CA MET A 42 -3.27 9.48 -7.38
C MET A 42 -3.85 9.52 -8.81
N GLU A 43 -3.11 9.00 -9.78
CA GLU A 43 -3.47 8.91 -11.21
C GLU A 43 -2.60 7.83 -11.88
N PRO A 44 -2.97 7.28 -13.05
CA PRO A 44 -2.12 6.46 -13.92
C PRO A 44 -0.81 7.11 -14.40
N HIS A 45 0.07 7.47 -13.48
CA HIS A 45 1.41 8.00 -13.68
C HIS A 45 2.47 6.88 -13.62
N ARG A 46 3.30 6.77 -14.68
CA ARG A 46 4.37 5.76 -14.76
C ARG A 46 5.67 6.43 -15.19
N THR A 47 6.75 6.18 -14.46
CA THR A 47 8.09 6.66 -14.84
C THR A 47 9.09 5.50 -14.88
N ILE A 48 10.01 5.44 -13.93
CA ILE A 48 11.06 4.44 -13.80
C ILE A 48 10.65 3.28 -12.90
N GLY A 49 9.42 3.23 -12.37
CA GLY A 49 8.98 2.23 -11.38
C GLY A 49 9.09 0.78 -11.85
N HIS A 50 9.06 0.50 -13.15
CA HIS A 50 9.28 -0.84 -13.70
C HIS A 50 10.74 -1.17 -14.00
N THR A 51 11.69 -0.33 -13.57
CA THR A 51 13.14 -0.53 -13.76
C THR A 51 13.82 -0.89 -12.44
N VAL A 52 15.00 -1.51 -12.54
CA VAL A 52 15.85 -1.79 -11.37
C VAL A 52 16.25 -0.49 -10.66
N ALA A 53 16.51 0.59 -11.40
CA ALA A 53 16.79 1.90 -10.82
C ALA A 53 15.58 2.44 -10.02
N GLY A 54 14.36 2.33 -10.57
CA GLY A 54 13.13 2.68 -9.86
C GLY A 54 12.88 1.84 -8.61
N PHE A 55 13.30 0.56 -8.61
CA PHE A 55 13.26 -0.24 -7.38
C PHE A 55 14.06 0.40 -6.24
N PHE A 56 15.30 0.82 -6.51
CA PHE A 56 16.13 1.44 -5.48
C PHE A 56 15.68 2.87 -5.14
N LEU A 57 15.31 3.67 -6.14
CA LEU A 57 15.02 5.09 -5.97
C LEU A 57 13.60 5.37 -5.46
N LEU A 58 12.61 4.58 -5.87
CA LEU A 58 11.19 4.79 -5.55
C LEU A 58 10.69 3.76 -4.54
N HIS A 59 10.87 2.47 -4.85
CA HIS A 59 10.16 1.41 -4.13
C HIS A 59 10.78 1.07 -2.79
N LEU A 60 12.10 1.12 -2.68
CA LEU A 60 12.80 0.81 -1.44
C LEU A 60 12.43 1.77 -0.29
N PRO A 61 12.50 3.11 -0.43
CA PRO A 61 12.06 4.02 0.62
C PRO A 61 10.55 3.91 0.88
N LEU A 62 9.74 3.83 -0.18
CA LEU A 62 8.29 3.80 -0.06
C LEU A 62 7.77 2.54 0.64
N CYS A 63 8.26 1.36 0.25
CA CYS A 63 7.87 0.10 0.86
C CYS A 63 8.40 -0.04 2.29
N ALA A 64 9.57 0.52 2.60
CA ALA A 64 10.10 0.56 3.97
C ALA A 64 9.23 1.43 4.90
N ALA A 65 8.71 2.55 4.39
CA ALA A 65 7.74 3.36 5.15
C ALA A 65 6.37 2.66 5.25
N ALA A 66 5.88 2.11 4.14
CA ALA A 66 4.58 1.44 4.06
C ALA A 66 4.49 0.24 5.01
N VAL A 67 5.53 -0.60 5.11
CA VAL A 67 5.51 -1.76 6.01
C VAL A 67 5.36 -1.32 7.48
N LEU A 68 5.96 -0.18 7.86
CA LEU A 68 5.85 0.38 9.21
C LEU A 68 4.46 0.99 9.47
N VAL A 69 3.87 1.65 8.48
CA VAL A 69 2.49 2.16 8.55
C VAL A 69 1.50 1.00 8.70
N ILE A 70 1.65 -0.05 7.88
CA ILE A 70 0.80 -1.24 7.95
C ILE A 70 0.89 -1.88 9.34
N GLU A 71 2.12 -2.09 9.85
CA GLU A 71 2.35 -2.72 11.15
C GLU A 71 1.76 -1.94 12.32
N ARG A 72 1.98 -0.62 12.34
CA ARG A 72 1.74 0.21 13.53
C ARG A 72 0.42 0.96 13.54
N LEU A 73 -0.14 1.21 12.36
CA LEU A 73 -1.36 2.01 12.21
C LEU A 73 -2.49 1.20 11.60
N LEU A 74 -2.28 0.58 10.43
CA LEU A 74 -3.39 -0.04 9.69
C LEU A 74 -3.86 -1.34 10.33
N LEU A 75 -2.98 -2.32 10.56
CA LEU A 75 -3.39 -3.60 11.17
C LEU A 75 -4.05 -3.43 12.56
N PRO A 76 -3.54 -2.58 13.48
CA PRO A 76 -4.18 -2.36 14.77
C PRO A 76 -5.56 -1.68 14.67
N THR A 77 -5.84 -0.93 13.60
CA THR A 77 -7.11 -0.21 13.42
C THR A 77 -8.08 -0.88 12.45
N LEU A 78 -7.65 -1.93 11.75
CA LEU A 78 -8.49 -2.71 10.84
C LEU A 78 -9.78 -3.26 11.49
N PRO A 79 -9.80 -3.76 12.75
CA PRO A 79 -11.04 -4.21 13.39
C PRO A 79 -12.13 -3.14 13.51
N PHE A 80 -11.76 -1.86 13.55
CA PHE A 80 -12.72 -0.76 13.61
C PHE A 80 -13.45 -0.54 12.27
N LEU A 81 -12.80 -0.87 11.15
CA LEU A 81 -13.40 -0.78 9.82
C LEU A 81 -14.29 -1.98 9.51
N LEU A 82 -13.88 -3.18 9.92
CA LEU A 82 -14.60 -4.41 9.60
C LEU A 82 -15.95 -4.54 10.33
N PRO A 83 -16.95 -5.23 9.75
CA PRO A 83 -18.20 -5.52 10.43
C PRO A 83 -17.99 -6.47 11.61
N SER A 84 -18.83 -6.37 12.63
CA SER A 84 -18.87 -7.36 13.72
C SER A 84 -19.68 -8.59 13.36
N ALA A 85 -20.59 -8.46 12.38
CA ALA A 85 -21.36 -9.58 11.83
C ALA A 85 -20.42 -10.70 11.36
N GLY A 86 -20.66 -11.93 11.82
CA GLY A 86 -19.81 -13.09 11.51
C GLY A 86 -18.41 -13.03 12.14
N GLY A 87 -18.14 -12.08 13.04
CA GLY A 87 -16.86 -11.97 13.77
C GLY A 87 -15.66 -11.52 12.93
N TRP A 88 -15.86 -10.79 11.82
CA TRP A 88 -14.76 -10.33 10.96
C TRP A 88 -13.77 -9.39 11.67
N ASP A 89 -14.27 -8.50 12.52
CA ASP A 89 -13.43 -7.63 13.34
C ASP A 89 -12.56 -8.41 14.33
N ARG A 90 -13.11 -9.41 15.01
CA ARG A 90 -12.38 -10.31 15.91
C ARG A 90 -11.35 -11.14 15.16
N PHE A 91 -11.73 -11.72 14.02
CA PHE A 91 -10.80 -12.44 13.15
C PHE A 91 -9.60 -11.56 12.77
N ALA A 92 -9.84 -10.30 12.41
CA ALA A 92 -8.76 -9.36 12.12
C ALA A 92 -7.88 -9.09 13.35
N ALA A 93 -8.48 -8.79 14.50
CA ALA A 93 -7.75 -8.48 15.74
C ALA A 93 -6.86 -9.65 16.22
N GLU A 94 -7.34 -10.88 16.06
CA GLU A 94 -6.65 -12.08 16.54
C GLU A 94 -5.66 -12.65 15.53
N ARG A 95 -6.02 -12.68 14.23
CA ARG A 95 -5.30 -13.47 13.23
C ARG A 95 -4.56 -12.64 12.19
N LEU A 96 -4.95 -11.40 11.93
CA LEU A 96 -4.27 -10.54 10.96
C LEU A 96 -3.15 -9.77 11.66
N ARG A 97 -1.99 -10.43 11.75
CA ARG A 97 -0.76 -9.84 12.30
C ARG A 97 0.38 -10.06 11.33
N MET A 98 1.31 -9.11 11.33
CA MET A 98 2.56 -9.26 10.60
C MET A 98 3.73 -9.46 11.58
N ARG A 99 4.77 -10.15 11.10
CA ARG A 99 5.99 -10.31 11.89
C ARG A 99 6.76 -8.98 11.89
N PRO A 100 6.98 -8.37 13.07
CA PRO A 100 7.60 -7.06 13.16
C PRO A 100 9.04 -7.08 12.63
N LEU A 101 9.46 -5.98 12.01
CA LEU A 101 10.85 -5.80 11.57
C LEU A 101 11.66 -5.12 12.69
N ARG A 102 12.34 -5.93 13.52
CA ARG A 102 13.04 -5.42 14.73
C ARG A 102 14.56 -5.41 14.60
N THR A 103 15.11 -6.39 13.91
CA THR A 103 16.56 -6.58 13.79
C THR A 103 17.06 -6.19 12.39
N PRO A 104 18.34 -5.84 12.20
CA PRO A 104 18.91 -5.64 10.87
C PRO A 104 18.71 -6.87 9.95
N GLY A 105 18.79 -8.08 10.51
CA GLY A 105 18.52 -9.32 9.77
C GLY A 105 17.06 -9.46 9.32
N ASP A 106 16.09 -8.95 10.08
CA ASP A 106 14.69 -8.90 9.64
C ASP A 106 14.49 -7.94 8.47
N TRP A 107 15.17 -6.79 8.49
CA TRP A 107 15.14 -5.80 7.41
C TRP A 107 15.83 -6.33 6.15
N LEU A 108 16.98 -6.98 6.27
CA LEU A 108 17.66 -7.60 5.14
C LEU A 108 16.76 -8.65 4.46
N LYS A 109 16.15 -9.54 5.25
CA LYS A 109 15.19 -10.52 4.72
C LYS A 109 13.97 -9.84 4.08
N PHE A 110 13.51 -8.74 4.65
CA PHE A 110 12.42 -7.95 4.06
C PHE A 110 12.82 -7.38 2.70
N PHE A 111 13.98 -6.74 2.55
CA PHE A 111 14.43 -6.16 1.28
C PHE A 111 14.73 -7.22 0.21
N ILE A 112 15.31 -8.36 0.58
CA ILE A 112 15.47 -9.50 -0.34
C ILE A 112 14.10 -9.97 -0.84
N SER A 113 13.14 -10.11 0.08
CA SER A 113 11.78 -10.50 -0.27
C SER A 113 11.06 -9.45 -1.10
N LEU A 114 11.33 -8.18 -0.84
CA LEU A 114 10.81 -7.04 -1.59
C LEU A 114 11.30 -7.09 -3.04
N PHE A 115 12.60 -7.31 -3.24
CA PHE A 115 13.17 -7.42 -4.57
C PHE A 115 12.63 -8.64 -5.33
N ILE A 116 12.52 -9.79 -4.65
CA ILE A 116 11.91 -10.99 -5.26
C ILE A 116 10.45 -10.72 -5.64
N GLY A 117 9.67 -10.08 -4.77
CA GLY A 117 8.30 -9.65 -5.08
C GLY A 117 8.25 -8.74 -6.30
N PHE A 118 9.14 -7.75 -6.36
CA PHE A 118 9.28 -6.85 -7.50
C PHE A 118 9.55 -7.62 -8.82
N LEU A 119 10.44 -8.60 -8.80
CA LEU A 119 10.70 -9.45 -9.97
C LEU A 119 9.47 -10.28 -10.36
N THR A 120 8.68 -10.78 -9.40
CA THR A 120 7.42 -11.47 -9.73
C THR A 120 6.39 -10.56 -10.39
N HIS A 121 6.35 -9.27 -10.02
CA HIS A 121 5.50 -8.29 -10.69
C HIS A 121 5.94 -8.12 -12.14
N LEU A 122 7.22 -7.80 -12.39
CA LEU A 122 7.75 -7.62 -13.74
C LEU A 122 7.56 -8.87 -14.61
N PHE A 123 7.73 -10.05 -14.01
CA PHE A 123 7.50 -11.31 -14.70
C PHE A 123 6.06 -11.41 -15.18
N MET A 124 5.07 -11.16 -14.31
CA MET A 124 3.66 -11.24 -14.68
C MET A 124 3.25 -10.15 -15.67
N ASP A 125 3.67 -8.91 -15.44
CA ASP A 125 3.44 -7.79 -16.35
C ASP A 125 4.00 -8.05 -17.75
N GLY A 126 5.11 -8.78 -17.81
CA GLY A 126 5.71 -9.18 -19.05
C GLY A 126 4.74 -9.98 -19.94
N TRP A 127 3.82 -10.76 -19.38
CA TRP A 127 2.86 -11.54 -20.17
C TRP A 127 1.60 -10.76 -20.54
N THR A 128 1.33 -9.66 -19.84
CA THR A 128 0.01 -9.00 -19.85
C THR A 128 0.02 -7.60 -20.43
N HIS A 129 1.16 -7.10 -20.87
CA HIS A 129 1.28 -5.77 -21.47
C HIS A 129 2.02 -5.84 -22.80
N GLY A 130 1.64 -4.95 -23.73
CA GLY A 130 2.33 -4.79 -25.00
C GLY A 130 3.77 -4.26 -24.81
N HIS A 131 4.62 -4.52 -25.79
CA HIS A 131 6.01 -4.05 -25.85
C HIS A 131 6.92 -4.53 -24.71
N THR A 132 6.57 -5.63 -24.05
CA THR A 132 7.39 -6.27 -23.01
C THR A 132 8.22 -7.41 -23.59
N TRP A 133 9.12 -7.99 -22.79
CA TRP A 133 9.96 -9.11 -23.23
C TRP A 133 9.14 -10.29 -23.78
N PHE A 134 8.09 -10.75 -23.08
CA PHE A 134 7.31 -11.91 -23.52
C PHE A 134 6.41 -11.58 -24.72
N THR A 135 5.74 -10.43 -24.75
CA THR A 135 4.89 -10.06 -25.89
C THR A 135 5.72 -9.85 -27.16
N ASN A 136 6.91 -9.24 -27.05
CA ASN A 136 7.83 -9.10 -28.19
C ASN A 136 8.39 -10.45 -28.69
N ARG A 137 8.56 -11.43 -27.79
CA ARG A 137 9.11 -12.75 -28.15
C ARG A 137 8.07 -13.71 -28.71
N TYR A 138 6.83 -13.63 -28.22
CA TYR A 138 5.77 -14.58 -28.53
C TYR A 138 4.62 -13.90 -29.29
N TRP A 139 4.70 -13.99 -30.61
CA TRP A 139 3.73 -13.37 -31.53
C TRP A 139 2.26 -13.78 -31.29
N TRP A 140 2.00 -14.97 -30.75
CA TRP A 140 0.64 -15.44 -30.45
C TRP A 140 -0.07 -14.61 -29.37
N LEU A 141 0.67 -13.89 -28.52
CA LEU A 141 0.10 -12.98 -27.51
C LEU A 141 -0.62 -11.77 -28.13
N HIS A 142 -0.32 -11.45 -29.39
CA HIS A 142 -0.97 -10.38 -30.16
C HIS A 142 -2.18 -10.86 -30.98
N LYS A 143 -2.49 -12.16 -30.96
CA LYS A 143 -3.72 -12.65 -31.59
C LYS A 143 -4.94 -12.14 -30.83
N ARG A 144 -6.10 -12.22 -31.50
CA ARG A 144 -7.39 -11.93 -30.89
C ARG A 144 -7.62 -12.83 -29.66
N GLY A 145 -7.95 -12.20 -28.53
CA GLY A 145 -8.35 -12.83 -27.28
C GLY A 145 -9.86 -12.73 -27.06
N PHE A 146 -10.28 -12.42 -25.83
CA PHE A 146 -11.69 -12.24 -25.49
C PHE A 146 -12.24 -10.91 -26.01
N GLY A 147 -13.33 -10.97 -26.79
CA GLY A 147 -13.99 -9.78 -27.34
C GLY A 147 -13.10 -9.03 -28.32
N ASP A 148 -12.85 -7.75 -28.00
CA ASP A 148 -12.00 -6.83 -28.78
C ASP A 148 -10.56 -6.77 -28.27
N PHE A 149 -10.25 -7.47 -27.18
CA PHE A 149 -8.92 -7.51 -26.58
C PHE A 149 -8.02 -8.52 -27.28
N VAL A 150 -6.72 -8.27 -27.27
CA VAL A 150 -5.72 -9.29 -27.65
C VAL A 150 -5.45 -10.26 -26.50
N VAL A 151 -4.70 -11.33 -26.76
CA VAL A 151 -4.45 -12.38 -25.76
C VAL A 151 -3.74 -11.83 -24.52
N TYR A 152 -2.71 -10.98 -24.65
CA TYR A 152 -2.03 -10.45 -23.45
C TYR A 152 -2.96 -9.59 -22.56
N GLU A 153 -3.86 -8.81 -23.16
CA GLU A 153 -4.87 -8.02 -22.44
C GLU A 153 -5.91 -8.93 -21.79
N SER A 154 -6.30 -9.99 -22.48
CA SER A 154 -7.16 -11.04 -21.93
C SER A 154 -6.53 -11.72 -20.71
N LEU A 155 -5.24 -12.06 -20.79
CA LEU A 155 -4.47 -12.60 -19.67
C LEU A 155 -4.42 -11.62 -18.49
N GLN A 156 -4.34 -10.32 -18.76
CA GLN A 156 -4.40 -9.28 -17.73
C GLN A 156 -5.67 -9.40 -16.86
N PHE A 157 -6.84 -9.57 -17.50
CA PHE A 157 -8.12 -9.74 -16.79
C PHE A 157 -8.17 -11.08 -16.03
N VAL A 158 -7.73 -12.16 -16.68
CA VAL A 158 -7.71 -13.50 -16.07
C VAL A 158 -6.81 -13.55 -14.84
N PHE A 159 -5.58 -13.04 -14.94
CA PHE A 159 -4.63 -13.03 -13.83
C PHE A 159 -5.08 -12.12 -12.69
N THR A 160 -5.75 -11.02 -13.01
CA THR A 160 -6.40 -10.17 -11.99
C THR A 160 -7.48 -10.95 -11.24
N ALA A 161 -8.42 -11.57 -11.96
CA ALA A 161 -9.52 -12.31 -11.36
C ALA A 161 -9.03 -13.50 -10.53
N LEU A 162 -8.06 -14.25 -11.05
CA LEU A 162 -7.43 -15.37 -10.35
C LEU A 162 -6.69 -14.92 -9.09
N GLY A 163 -5.85 -13.89 -9.18
CA GLY A 163 -5.09 -13.40 -8.03
C GLY A 163 -5.97 -12.84 -6.93
N ALA A 164 -6.91 -11.94 -7.28
CA ALA A 164 -7.85 -11.37 -6.32
C ALA A 164 -8.78 -12.45 -5.72
N GLY A 165 -9.33 -13.33 -6.57
CA GLY A 165 -10.20 -14.43 -6.15
C GLY A 165 -9.48 -15.41 -5.22
N ALA A 166 -8.23 -15.76 -5.52
CA ALA A 166 -7.45 -16.66 -4.67
C ALA A 166 -7.10 -16.04 -3.31
N ILE A 167 -6.75 -14.74 -3.26
CA ILE A 167 -6.53 -14.02 -2.00
C ILE A 167 -7.83 -13.97 -1.18
N ALA A 168 -8.96 -13.61 -1.80
CA ALA A 168 -10.26 -13.56 -1.14
C ALA A 168 -10.68 -14.93 -0.61
N LEU A 169 -10.53 -15.99 -1.41
CA LEU A 169 -10.81 -17.36 -1.01
C LEU A 169 -9.90 -17.81 0.15
N TYR A 170 -8.62 -17.50 0.09
CA TYR A 170 -7.68 -17.80 1.18
C TYR A 170 -8.10 -17.13 2.49
N VAL A 171 -8.43 -15.85 2.46
CA VAL A 171 -8.94 -15.12 3.64
C VAL A 171 -10.25 -15.72 4.14
N LEU A 172 -11.18 -16.07 3.23
CA LEU A 172 -12.45 -16.69 3.56
C LEU A 172 -12.28 -18.05 4.24
N ILE A 173 -11.38 -18.91 3.72
CA ILE A 173 -11.07 -20.21 4.32
C ILE A 173 -10.48 -20.01 5.72
N ARG A 174 -9.51 -19.08 5.86
CA ARG A 174 -8.89 -18.77 7.16
C ARG A 174 -9.91 -18.26 8.17
N TRP A 175 -10.84 -17.40 7.76
CA TRP A 175 -11.93 -16.92 8.59
C TRP A 175 -12.91 -18.04 8.97
N ARG A 176 -13.33 -18.89 8.02
CA ARG A 176 -14.22 -20.03 8.30
C ARG A 176 -13.60 -21.01 9.28
N THR A 177 -12.33 -21.36 9.11
CA THR A 177 -11.61 -22.28 10.02
C THR A 177 -11.49 -21.67 11.42
N TRP A 178 -11.16 -20.38 11.51
CA TRP A 178 -11.13 -19.65 12.78
C TRP A 178 -12.51 -19.63 13.46
N ARG A 179 -13.58 -19.36 12.68
CA ARG A 179 -14.96 -19.30 13.20
C ARG A 179 -15.44 -20.66 13.72
N LYS A 180 -15.12 -21.75 13.00
CA LYS A 180 -15.41 -23.12 13.46
C LYS A 180 -14.70 -23.45 14.78
N ALA A 181 -13.42 -23.08 14.90
CA ALA A 181 -12.65 -23.32 16.11
C ALA A 181 -13.16 -22.53 17.33
N ASN A 182 -13.81 -21.38 17.10
CA ASN A 182 -14.36 -20.51 18.14
C ASN A 182 -15.87 -20.67 18.35
N GLY A 183 -16.42 -21.85 18.07
CA GLY A 183 -17.80 -22.22 18.43
C GLY A 183 -18.90 -21.59 17.56
N GLY A 184 -18.57 -20.97 16.42
CA GLY A 184 -19.54 -20.50 15.41
C GLY A 184 -20.41 -19.29 15.79
N GLY A 185 -20.58 -19.04 17.10
CA GLY A 185 -21.41 -18.00 17.67
C GLY A 185 -20.87 -16.58 17.47
N ASP A 186 -21.81 -15.64 17.35
CA ASP A 186 -21.54 -14.21 17.34
C ASP A 186 -21.25 -13.76 18.79
N GLY A 187 -20.02 -14.01 19.25
CA GLY A 187 -19.53 -13.34 20.45
C GLY A 187 -19.51 -11.82 20.24
N GLY A 188 -19.46 -11.06 21.34
CA GLY A 188 -19.48 -9.59 21.31
C GLY A 188 -18.43 -8.98 20.38
N PRO A 189 -18.65 -7.74 19.91
CA PRO A 189 -17.78 -7.09 18.92
C PRO A 189 -16.36 -6.89 19.46
N ALA A 190 -15.36 -6.92 18.57
CA ALA A 190 -13.96 -6.72 18.98
C ALA A 190 -13.69 -5.32 19.56
N CYS A 191 -14.51 -4.35 19.16
CA CYS A 191 -14.46 -2.96 19.63
C CYS A 191 -15.89 -2.44 19.85
N PRO A 192 -16.12 -1.48 20.76
CA PRO A 192 -17.45 -0.89 20.98
C PRO A 192 -18.06 -0.33 19.69
N PRO A 193 -19.37 -0.56 19.41
CA PRO A 193 -20.01 -0.08 18.18
C PRO A 193 -19.88 1.43 17.94
N ASP A 194 -19.96 2.24 19.00
CA ASP A 194 -19.77 3.70 18.92
C ASP A 194 -18.36 4.08 18.47
N GLU A 195 -17.33 3.42 18.99
CA GLU A 195 -15.96 3.65 18.55
C GLU A 195 -15.73 3.26 17.10
N LYS A 196 -16.37 2.18 16.63
CA LYS A 196 -16.32 1.77 15.23
C LYS A 196 -16.97 2.80 14.33
N ARG A 197 -18.16 3.29 14.69
CA ARG A 197 -18.86 4.35 13.96
C ARG A 197 -18.02 5.64 13.92
N ALA A 198 -17.48 6.06 15.06
CA ALA A 198 -16.62 7.24 15.14
C ALA A 198 -15.38 7.09 14.26
N PHE A 199 -14.69 5.95 14.32
CA PHE A 199 -13.49 5.72 13.51
C PHE A 199 -13.79 5.74 12.01
N ARG A 200 -14.87 5.08 11.57
CA ARG A 200 -15.29 5.08 10.16
C ARG A 200 -15.60 6.48 9.65
N ARG A 201 -16.28 7.32 10.45
CA ARG A 201 -16.54 8.73 10.12
C ARG A 201 -15.25 9.53 9.99
N ILE A 202 -14.30 9.36 10.91
CA ILE A 202 -13.00 10.06 10.86
C ILE A 202 -12.20 9.59 9.64
N ALA A 203 -12.14 8.28 9.37
CA ALA A 203 -11.46 7.74 8.20
C ALA A 203 -12.07 8.28 6.89
N ALA A 204 -13.40 8.24 6.76
CA ALA A 204 -14.11 8.81 5.61
C ALA A 204 -13.83 10.31 5.45
N GLY A 205 -13.90 11.09 6.54
CA GLY A 205 -13.62 12.52 6.50
C GLY A 205 -12.18 12.84 6.09
N MET A 206 -11.20 12.11 6.61
CA MET A 206 -9.79 12.28 6.21
C MET A 206 -9.55 11.86 4.75
N SER A 207 -10.20 10.79 4.29
CA SER A 207 -10.10 10.37 2.89
C SER A 207 -10.72 11.39 1.94
N LEU A 208 -11.89 11.94 2.27
CA LEU A 208 -12.51 13.02 1.50
C LEU A 208 -11.63 14.27 1.48
N LEU A 209 -10.98 14.61 2.60
CA LEU A 209 -10.06 15.73 2.67
C LEU A 209 -8.83 15.54 1.77
N VAL A 210 -8.22 14.35 1.78
CA VAL A 210 -7.08 14.03 0.89
C VAL A 210 -7.52 14.05 -0.57
N LEU A 211 -8.69 13.49 -0.89
CA LEU A 211 -9.22 13.49 -2.25
C LEU A 211 -9.51 14.92 -2.74
N ALA A 212 -10.17 15.74 -1.91
CA ALA A 212 -10.46 17.15 -2.23
C ALA A 212 -9.17 17.94 -2.46
N TRP A 213 -8.13 17.68 -1.67
CA TRP A 213 -6.81 18.28 -1.88
C TRP A 213 -6.21 17.91 -3.24
N LYS A 214 -6.22 16.61 -3.63
CA LYS A 214 -5.77 16.17 -4.96
C LYS A 214 -6.55 16.87 -6.08
N MET A 215 -7.89 16.93 -5.97
CA MET A 215 -8.73 17.58 -6.98
C MET A 215 -8.49 19.09 -7.11
N LEU A 216 -8.04 19.75 -6.04
CA LEU A 216 -7.74 21.19 -6.04
C LEU A 216 -6.38 21.50 -6.67
N ILE A 217 -5.36 20.68 -6.38
CA ILE A 217 -3.97 20.97 -6.75
C ILE A 217 -3.61 20.42 -8.12
N ASP A 218 -4.04 19.19 -8.41
CA ASP A 218 -3.62 18.45 -9.59
C ASP A 218 -4.72 17.44 -9.95
N PRO A 219 -5.86 17.90 -10.49
CA PRO A 219 -6.98 17.02 -10.81
C PRO A 219 -6.56 15.99 -11.87
N PRO A 220 -6.92 14.70 -11.70
CA PRO A 220 -6.51 13.68 -12.67
C PRO A 220 -7.03 13.98 -14.07
N GLY A 221 -6.15 13.92 -15.07
CA GLY A 221 -6.47 14.16 -16.47
C GLY A 221 -7.31 13.06 -17.11
N TRP A 222 -7.34 11.87 -16.50
CA TRP A 222 -8.07 10.70 -17.02
C TRP A 222 -9.11 10.14 -16.05
N LEU A 223 -10.26 9.73 -16.59
CA LEU A 223 -11.44 9.31 -15.82
C LEU A 223 -11.16 8.13 -14.85
N PRO A 224 -10.50 7.02 -15.26
CA PRO A 224 -10.06 5.98 -14.32
C PRO A 224 -9.13 6.48 -13.21
N GLY A 225 -8.30 7.49 -13.48
CA GLY A 225 -7.51 8.14 -12.44
C GLY A 225 -8.39 8.82 -11.40
N ALA A 226 -9.35 9.62 -11.86
CA ALA A 226 -10.27 10.34 -11.00
C ALA A 226 -11.24 9.44 -10.21
N VAL A 227 -11.71 8.35 -10.80
CA VAL A 227 -12.78 7.51 -10.23
C VAL A 227 -12.24 6.27 -9.50
N VAL A 228 -11.06 5.79 -9.85
CA VAL A 228 -10.46 4.59 -9.25
C VAL A 228 -9.23 4.95 -8.44
N VAL A 229 -8.16 5.41 -9.10
CA VAL A 229 -6.84 5.54 -8.46
C VAL A 229 -6.86 6.57 -7.32
N ALA A 230 -7.34 7.78 -7.58
CA ALA A 230 -7.39 8.84 -6.57
C ALA A 230 -8.24 8.46 -5.35
N PRO A 231 -9.48 7.94 -5.48
CA PRO A 231 -10.25 7.48 -4.34
C PRO A 231 -9.56 6.36 -3.55
N PHE A 232 -8.94 5.37 -4.20
CA PHE A 232 -8.23 4.30 -3.50
C PHE A 232 -7.01 4.83 -2.71
N SER A 233 -6.21 5.70 -3.30
CA SER A 233 -5.10 6.35 -2.61
C SER A 233 -5.56 7.21 -1.45
N ALA A 234 -6.63 7.99 -1.63
CA ALA A 234 -7.22 8.82 -0.60
C ALA A 234 -7.78 7.98 0.55
N LEU A 235 -8.34 6.79 0.27
CA LEU A 235 -8.75 5.83 1.29
C LEU A 235 -7.55 5.33 2.12
N ALA A 236 -6.44 4.95 1.47
CA ALA A 236 -5.24 4.49 2.18
C ALA A 236 -4.58 5.59 3.04
N ALA A 237 -4.41 6.79 2.47
CA ALA A 237 -3.86 7.95 3.18
C ALA A 237 -4.80 8.41 4.31
N GLY A 238 -6.09 8.54 4.03
CA GLY A 238 -7.09 8.95 5.02
C GLY A 238 -7.25 7.95 6.16
N TRP A 239 -7.17 6.64 5.90
CA TRP A 239 -7.12 5.63 6.95
C TRP A 239 -5.84 5.78 7.80
N THR A 240 -4.68 5.98 7.18
CA THR A 240 -3.42 6.21 7.92
C THR A 240 -3.52 7.43 8.85
N LEU A 241 -4.05 8.55 8.34
CA LEU A 241 -4.25 9.78 9.11
C LEU A 241 -5.28 9.60 10.22
N ALA A 242 -6.39 8.92 9.97
CA ALA A 242 -7.41 8.61 10.98
C ALA A 242 -6.86 7.70 12.09
N ALA A 243 -6.08 6.68 11.72
CA ALA A 243 -5.40 5.81 12.67
C ALA A 243 -4.43 6.60 13.56
N LEU A 244 -3.64 7.50 12.96
CA LEU A 244 -2.74 8.38 13.70
C LEU A 244 -3.52 9.38 14.57
N MET A 245 -4.67 9.87 14.12
CA MET A 245 -5.50 10.81 14.86
C MET A 245 -6.00 10.24 16.19
N ARG A 246 -6.30 8.93 16.23
CA ARG A 246 -6.64 8.22 17.47
C ARG A 246 -5.50 8.19 18.49
N VAL A 247 -4.24 8.24 18.04
CA VAL A 247 -3.07 8.15 18.90
C VAL A 247 -2.53 9.54 19.25
N ARG A 248 -2.38 10.42 18.26
CA ARG A 248 -1.85 11.79 18.38
C ARG A 248 -2.46 12.71 17.32
N ARG A 249 -3.59 13.35 17.64
CA ARG A 249 -4.32 14.27 16.73
C ARG A 249 -3.45 15.36 16.10
N ARG A 250 -2.56 16.01 16.87
CA ARG A 250 -1.64 17.03 16.33
C ARG A 250 -0.68 16.46 15.27
N ALA A 251 -0.17 15.24 15.50
CA ALA A 251 0.73 14.59 14.55
C ALA A 251 0.00 14.21 13.26
N ALA A 252 -1.28 13.82 13.32
CA ALA A 252 -2.09 13.56 12.14
C ALA A 252 -2.25 14.81 11.26
N TRP A 253 -2.54 15.97 11.84
CA TRP A 253 -2.65 17.22 11.09
C TRP A 253 -1.32 17.67 10.49
N LEU A 254 -0.21 17.51 11.22
CA LEU A 254 1.13 17.77 10.68
C LEU A 254 1.47 16.85 9.50
N ALA A 255 1.12 15.56 9.61
CA ALA A 255 1.32 14.61 8.51
C ALA A 255 0.49 14.98 7.28
N PHE A 256 -0.78 15.38 7.46
CA PHE A 256 -1.61 15.86 6.36
C PHE A 256 -1.03 17.11 5.71
N ALA A 257 -0.64 18.12 6.50
CA ALA A 257 -0.03 19.35 5.99
C ALA A 257 1.28 19.07 5.23
N ALA A 258 2.12 18.16 5.73
CA ALA A 258 3.34 17.76 5.05
C ALA A 258 3.06 17.01 3.73
N LEU A 259 2.07 16.10 3.71
CA LEU A 259 1.64 15.43 2.48
C LEU A 259 1.11 16.43 1.45
N ALA A 260 0.32 17.39 1.91
CA ALA A 260 -0.23 18.46 1.08
C ALA A 260 0.90 19.34 0.48
N ALA A 261 1.89 19.71 1.29
CA ALA A 261 3.05 20.46 0.82
C ALA A 261 3.90 19.69 -0.20
N VAL A 262 4.13 18.39 0.01
CA VAL A 262 4.89 17.54 -0.93
C VAL A 262 4.17 17.44 -2.28
N THR A 263 2.86 17.20 -2.26
CA THR A 263 2.06 17.05 -3.49
C THR A 263 1.92 18.37 -4.26
N ALA A 264 1.68 19.50 -3.57
CA ALA A 264 1.66 20.81 -4.22
C ALA A 264 3.05 21.24 -4.72
N GLY A 265 4.12 20.94 -3.97
CA GLY A 265 5.48 21.19 -4.40
C GLY A 265 5.86 20.43 -5.67
N TYR A 266 5.44 19.17 -5.78
CA TYR A 266 5.62 18.38 -6.99
C TYR A 266 4.82 18.95 -8.17
N ALA A 267 3.52 19.22 -7.99
CA ALA A 267 2.68 19.80 -9.05
C ALA A 267 3.23 21.15 -9.57
N GLY A 268 3.69 22.02 -8.65
CA GLY A 268 4.34 23.28 -9.02
C GLY A 268 5.67 23.08 -9.75
N ALA A 269 6.50 22.13 -9.31
CA ALA A 269 7.75 21.81 -10.00
C ALA A 269 7.49 21.26 -11.41
N GLU A 270 6.48 20.41 -11.56
CA GLU A 270 6.08 19.86 -12.86
C GLU A 270 5.60 20.96 -13.81
N ALA A 271 4.76 21.90 -13.35
CA ALA A 271 4.29 23.03 -14.14
C ALA A 271 5.47 23.92 -14.63
N ILE A 272 6.40 24.26 -13.73
CA ILE A 272 7.59 25.07 -14.07
C ILE A 272 8.47 24.33 -15.09
N LEU A 273 8.70 23.03 -14.89
CA LEU A 273 9.47 22.23 -15.83
C LEU A 273 8.76 22.15 -17.18
N TYR A 274 7.42 22.07 -17.19
CA TYR A 274 6.62 21.97 -18.40
C TYR A 274 6.77 23.20 -19.28
N GLU A 275 6.67 24.38 -18.68
CA GLU A 275 6.92 25.65 -19.36
C GLU A 275 8.37 25.77 -19.85
N ARG A 276 9.35 25.39 -19.02
CA ARG A 276 10.77 25.55 -19.34
C ARG A 276 11.26 24.63 -20.46
N PHE A 277 10.61 23.50 -20.68
CA PHE A 277 11.02 22.47 -21.64
C PHE A 277 10.00 22.26 -22.77
N ASP A 278 9.16 23.26 -23.06
CA ASP A 278 8.16 23.25 -24.13
C ASP A 278 7.30 21.97 -24.14
N GLY A 279 6.85 21.56 -22.95
CA GLY A 279 5.99 20.40 -22.74
C GLY A 279 6.69 19.04 -22.76
N ALA A 280 8.00 18.98 -23.05
CA ALA A 280 8.74 17.72 -23.09
C ALA A 280 9.37 17.37 -21.72
N VAL A 281 8.55 17.19 -20.68
CA VAL A 281 9.02 16.89 -19.31
C VAL A 281 8.92 15.42 -18.95
N HIS A 282 7.88 14.75 -19.44
CA HIS A 282 7.58 13.37 -19.09
C HIS A 282 8.68 12.44 -19.60
N GLY A 283 9.31 11.70 -18.69
CA GLY A 283 10.43 10.80 -18.98
C GLY A 283 11.79 11.47 -19.12
N ARG A 284 11.90 12.81 -19.00
CA ARG A 284 13.20 13.50 -18.95
C ARG A 284 13.78 13.50 -17.53
N LEU A 285 15.10 13.52 -17.43
CA LEU A 285 15.84 13.51 -16.15
C LEU A 285 15.32 14.53 -15.12
N PRO A 286 15.01 15.80 -15.47
CA PRO A 286 14.49 16.77 -14.49
C PRO A 286 13.14 16.35 -13.91
N GLY A 287 12.22 15.86 -14.74
CA GLY A 287 10.90 15.37 -14.30
C GLY A 287 11.03 14.13 -13.42
N VAL A 288 11.86 13.16 -13.81
CA VAL A 288 12.14 11.96 -13.01
C VAL A 288 12.78 12.34 -11.66
N THR A 289 13.67 13.33 -11.63
CA THR A 289 14.32 13.77 -10.39
C THR A 289 13.32 14.42 -9.43
N ALA A 290 12.46 15.30 -9.94
CA ALA A 290 11.38 15.92 -9.16
C ALA A 290 10.43 14.84 -8.60
N TRP A 291 10.10 13.84 -9.41
CA TRP A 291 9.25 12.73 -9.01
C TRP A 291 9.88 11.85 -7.92
N VAL A 292 11.17 11.50 -8.06
CA VAL A 292 11.91 10.79 -7.01
C VAL A 292 11.85 11.59 -5.70
N ALA A 293 12.11 12.90 -5.74
CA ALA A 293 12.03 13.74 -4.54
C ALA A 293 10.63 13.72 -3.89
N ALA A 294 9.57 13.78 -4.70
CA ALA A 294 8.19 13.69 -4.22
C ALA A 294 7.90 12.35 -3.53
N VAL A 295 8.29 11.23 -4.15
CA VAL A 295 8.14 9.88 -3.58
C VAL A 295 8.90 9.73 -2.25
N TRP A 296 10.10 10.30 -2.16
CA TRP A 296 10.84 10.36 -0.90
C TRP A 296 10.13 11.22 0.15
N GLY A 297 9.57 12.37 -0.23
CA GLY A 297 8.74 13.20 0.64
C GLY A 297 7.56 12.43 1.23
N VAL A 298 6.80 11.72 0.38
CA VAL A 298 5.68 10.86 0.82
C VAL A 298 6.16 9.74 1.74
N SER A 299 7.30 9.11 1.41
CA SER A 299 7.91 8.06 2.24
C SER A 299 8.30 8.57 3.63
N LEU A 300 8.86 9.79 3.72
CA LEU A 300 9.19 10.43 4.99
C LEU A 300 7.95 10.78 5.82
N VAL A 301 6.88 11.28 5.19
CA VAL A 301 5.60 11.53 5.86
C VAL A 301 5.01 10.23 6.43
N ALA A 302 5.03 9.15 5.64
CA ALA A 302 4.58 7.83 6.08
C ALA A 302 5.44 7.29 7.25
N ALA A 303 6.77 7.42 7.17
CA ALA A 303 7.68 7.04 8.25
C ALA A 303 7.43 7.85 9.52
N PHE A 304 7.18 9.16 9.39
CA PHE A 304 6.79 10.03 10.50
C PHE A 304 5.48 9.56 11.15
N CYS A 305 4.46 9.22 10.36
CA CYS A 305 3.20 8.68 10.89
C CYS A 305 3.45 7.43 11.73
N ALA A 306 4.22 6.48 11.18
CA ALA A 306 4.54 5.23 11.88
C ALA A 306 5.45 5.43 13.10
N ALA A 307 6.28 6.47 13.13
CA ALA A 307 7.11 6.84 14.28
C ALA A 307 6.27 7.49 15.39
N ALA A 308 5.40 8.45 15.02
CA ALA A 308 4.49 9.14 15.93
C ALA A 308 3.48 8.18 16.59
N ALA A 309 3.12 7.10 15.90
CA ALA A 309 2.25 6.04 16.40
C ALA A 309 2.88 5.14 17.48
N ARG A 310 4.21 5.18 17.66
CA ARG A 310 4.87 4.35 18.70
C ARG A 310 4.32 4.75 20.07
N ARG A 311 3.74 3.77 20.77
CA ARG A 311 3.37 3.91 22.19
C ARG A 311 4.65 4.23 22.95
N ARG A 312 4.64 5.30 23.76
CA ARG A 312 5.70 5.50 24.75
C ARG A 312 5.70 4.25 25.64
N PRO A 313 6.87 3.66 25.98
CA PRO A 313 6.88 2.69 27.07
C PRO A 313 6.24 3.36 28.30
N PRO A 314 5.49 2.62 29.13
CA PRO A 314 5.07 3.18 30.41
C PRO A 314 6.33 3.72 31.09
N ARG A 315 6.30 4.96 31.58
CA ARG A 315 7.34 5.45 32.48
C ARG A 315 7.37 4.42 33.60
N GLU A 316 8.48 3.70 33.74
CA GLU A 316 8.78 3.05 35.02
C GLU A 316 8.76 4.19 36.03
N THR A 317 7.68 4.30 36.78
CA THR A 317 7.71 4.96 38.08
C THR A 317 8.70 4.15 38.88
N ILE A 318 9.96 4.58 38.86
CA ILE A 318 10.98 4.16 39.81
C ILE A 318 10.44 4.60 41.17
N HIS A 319 9.71 3.69 41.82
CA HIS A 319 9.44 3.79 43.24
C HIS A 319 10.78 3.52 43.93
N HIS A 320 11.54 4.59 44.18
CA HIS A 320 12.52 4.59 45.25
C HIS A 320 11.77 4.53 46.59
N ASN A 321 11.48 3.32 47.07
CA ASN A 321 11.43 3.04 48.50
C ASN A 321 12.80 2.40 48.80
N VAL A 322 13.80 3.11 49.30
CA VAL A 322 13.97 3.55 50.70
C VAL A 322 13.70 2.43 51.71
N ARG A 323 14.82 1.84 52.18
CA ARG A 323 15.13 1.22 53.50
C ARG A 323 14.18 0.10 53.99
N SER A 324 14.63 -1.02 54.53
CA SER A 324 15.60 -1.17 55.63
C SER A 324 15.93 -2.66 55.87
N VAL A 325 17.18 -2.90 56.31
CA VAL A 325 17.72 -4.07 57.07
C VAL A 325 17.58 -5.45 56.44
#